data_AF-A0A420SPH3-F1
#
_entry.id   AF-A0A420SPH3-F1
#
_cell.length_a   1.000
_cell.length_b   1.000
_cell.length_c   1.000
_cell.angle_alpha   90.00
_cell.angle_beta   90.00
_cell.angle_gamma   90.00
#
_symmetry.space_group_name_H-M   'P 1'
#
loop_
_entity.id
_entity.type
_entity.pdbx_description
1 polymer ?
#
loop_
_entity_poly.entity_id
_entity_poly.type
_entity_poly.pdbx_seq_one_letter_code
_entity_poly.pdbx_strand_id
1 'polypeptide(L)'
;MRYFGPPSGISLVSTATPRKSGQHTPESWSKWTHPSIEPLFTKRVLKPLPSWTEAFSLVSEFFTHEHPVFPCFNAPAFMCLLGQQYSGTCTESPAWWVSLNSVLALAQRRRAEAAQSIEAEDRAWAYASNALAGTWDVLMRSTQLFSVQALLAIAWFFIGTPNPQPSFMLVGCAVRLAHSIGIHVESQDPSVSPAERNMRKKVFWIAICLDRELCLRTGRPPCHDLNAAYVDPPMGSLDETEIIKTVEGHELNLFKGQIQLAVIQSAIYQDLHSGKGPQNGIADSVADLLQKLENWRTEFAPSLTDDSTRRCEHHGLMRLYFSYYNAVIVVSRAHSLTYWVSPNHPELSVLPAKMRDSIENCLNASRCIIELSMLIPVTWKSFHWDIVPIPMSAVVILCIMGIRNPMNEAAANDIRLVGDVMQIFKILDEAYGGNTYLTQVQKVCQELYRKAHYAVQSLNAQLVDSIDVESPALQPISNTNQQEIQQTHHTDNMFEFNLDAFEQTMPYPVPMLWDFDASLWTSIL
;
A
#
# COMPACT_ATOMS: atom_id res chain seq x y z
N MET A 1 -11.30 -27.25 8.61
CA MET A 1 -10.65 -27.18 9.94
C MET A 1 -11.14 -25.90 10.60
N ARG A 2 -11.66 -25.95 11.84
CA ARG A 2 -12.05 -24.75 12.59
C ARG A 2 -11.24 -24.68 13.88
N TYR A 3 -10.71 -23.50 14.18
CA TYR A 3 -9.92 -23.23 15.36
C TYR A 3 -10.80 -22.72 16.48
N PHE A 4 -10.61 -23.30 17.66
CA PHE A 4 -11.23 -22.88 18.91
C PHE A 4 -10.13 -22.62 19.91
N GLY A 5 -9.87 -21.36 20.22
CA GLY A 5 -8.81 -20.96 21.15
C GLY A 5 -9.09 -21.35 22.61
N PRO A 6 -8.11 -21.19 23.51
CA PRO A 6 -8.23 -21.56 24.93
C PRO A 6 -9.46 -21.03 25.66
N PRO A 7 -9.95 -19.80 25.40
CA PRO A 7 -11.19 -19.31 26.04
C PRO A 7 -12.47 -20.04 25.62
N SER A 8 -12.44 -20.85 24.55
CA SER A 8 -13.62 -21.57 24.06
C SER A 8 -13.89 -22.82 24.89
N GLY A 9 -15.15 -23.01 25.31
CA GLY A 9 -15.58 -24.25 25.97
C GLY A 9 -15.36 -25.52 25.12
N ILE A 10 -15.30 -25.40 23.78
CA ILE A 10 -14.98 -26.52 22.89
C ILE A 10 -13.52 -26.98 23.08
N SER A 11 -12.61 -26.07 23.39
CA SER A 11 -11.20 -26.38 23.66
C SER A 11 -11.04 -27.20 24.94
N LEU A 12 -11.87 -26.95 25.96
CA LEU A 12 -11.91 -27.74 27.20
C LEU A 12 -12.37 -29.19 26.95
N VAL A 13 -13.34 -29.38 26.04
CA VAL A 13 -13.84 -30.72 25.70
C VAL A 13 -12.83 -31.50 24.84
N SER A 14 -12.14 -30.81 23.92
CA SER A 14 -11.16 -31.47 23.04
C SER A 14 -9.90 -31.92 23.79
N THR A 15 -9.51 -31.19 24.83
CA THR A 15 -8.39 -31.57 25.72
C THR A 15 -8.77 -32.72 26.66
N ALA A 16 -10.05 -32.83 27.04
CA ALA A 16 -10.55 -33.91 27.89
C ALA A 16 -10.84 -35.24 27.15
N THR A 17 -10.92 -35.24 25.81
CA THR A 17 -11.22 -36.44 25.01
C THR A 17 -10.09 -36.79 24.04
N PRO A 18 -9.35 -37.90 24.26
CA PRO A 18 -8.35 -38.34 23.29
C PRO A 18 -9.03 -38.65 21.96
N ARG A 19 -8.55 -38.03 20.87
CA ARG A 19 -8.97 -38.41 19.51
C ARG A 19 -8.67 -39.89 19.28
N LYS A 20 -9.70 -40.75 19.28
CA LYS A 20 -9.56 -42.14 18.86
C LYS A 20 -9.26 -42.16 17.35
N SER A 21 -8.07 -42.61 16.98
CA SER A 21 -7.68 -42.84 15.60
C SER A 21 -8.63 -43.85 14.94
N GLY A 22 -9.27 -43.48 13.83
CA GLY A 22 -9.98 -44.43 12.96
C GLY A 22 -11.52 -44.45 13.03
N GLN A 23 -12.19 -43.56 13.78
CA GLN A 23 -13.64 -43.41 13.66
C GLN A 23 -14.00 -42.41 12.55
N HIS A 24 -14.90 -42.83 11.65
CA HIS A 24 -15.57 -41.97 10.67
C HIS A 24 -15.91 -40.62 11.31
N THR A 25 -15.37 -39.53 10.77
CA THR A 25 -15.81 -38.19 11.17
C THR A 25 -17.30 -38.11 10.89
N PRO A 26 -18.17 -37.87 11.90
CA PRO A 26 -19.54 -37.49 11.64
C PRO A 26 -19.52 -36.31 10.65
N GLU A 27 -20.51 -36.21 9.77
CA GLU A 27 -20.66 -35.03 8.93
C GLU A 27 -20.51 -33.80 9.82
N SER A 28 -19.42 -33.07 9.58
CA SER A 28 -19.07 -31.97 10.46
C SER A 28 -20.23 -30.99 10.42
N TRP A 29 -20.84 -30.69 11.58
CA TRP A 29 -21.89 -29.68 11.72
C TRP A 29 -21.51 -28.36 11.02
N SER A 30 -20.21 -28.11 10.84
CA SER A 30 -19.68 -26.96 10.10
C SER A 30 -20.01 -26.93 8.61
N LYS A 31 -20.51 -28.04 8.03
CA LYS A 31 -20.99 -28.16 6.65
C LYS A 31 -22.51 -28.00 6.54
N TRP A 32 -23.21 -27.91 7.66
CA TRP A 32 -24.66 -27.73 7.65
C TRP A 32 -25.01 -26.34 7.09
N THR A 33 -25.87 -26.33 6.07
CA THR A 33 -26.51 -25.13 5.54
C THR A 33 -28.01 -25.32 5.58
N HIS A 34 -28.74 -24.26 5.92
CA HIS A 34 -30.20 -24.33 5.91
C HIS A 34 -30.71 -24.49 4.46
N PRO A 35 -31.67 -25.40 4.18
CA PRO A 35 -32.12 -25.66 2.81
C PRO A 35 -32.61 -24.42 2.04
N SER A 36 -33.23 -23.45 2.73
CA SER A 36 -33.69 -22.20 2.10
C SER A 36 -32.58 -21.29 1.59
N ILE A 37 -31.34 -21.44 2.08
CA ILE A 37 -30.18 -20.64 1.62
C ILE A 37 -29.24 -21.43 0.71
N GLU A 38 -29.38 -22.76 0.64
CA GLU A 38 -28.55 -23.61 -0.24
C GLU A 38 -28.49 -23.11 -1.70
N PRO A 39 -29.59 -22.61 -2.32
CA PRO A 39 -29.55 -22.11 -3.70
C PRO A 39 -28.61 -20.93 -3.93
N LEU A 40 -28.29 -20.16 -2.87
CA LEU A 40 -27.38 -19.00 -2.97
C LEU A 40 -25.92 -19.41 -3.23
N PHE A 41 -25.56 -20.67 -2.97
CA PHE A 41 -24.21 -21.19 -3.13
C PHE A 41 -24.00 -21.94 -4.46
N THR A 42 -24.88 -21.69 -5.43
CA THR A 42 -24.74 -22.27 -6.77
C THR A 42 -23.58 -21.61 -7.52
N LYS A 43 -22.67 -22.43 -8.06
CA LYS A 43 -21.56 -21.97 -8.90
C LYS A 43 -22.09 -21.19 -10.11
N ARG A 44 -21.61 -19.95 -10.26
CA ARG A 44 -21.91 -19.11 -11.44
C ARG A 44 -20.72 -19.13 -12.40
N VAL A 45 -20.99 -19.43 -13.67
CA VAL A 45 -20.00 -19.41 -14.75
C VAL A 45 -20.36 -18.27 -15.70
N LEU A 46 -19.68 -17.14 -15.54
CA LEU A 46 -19.83 -15.94 -16.39
C LEU A 46 -18.92 -16.02 -17.61
N LYS A 47 -17.74 -16.63 -17.46
CA LYS A 47 -16.79 -16.92 -18.53
C LYS A 47 -16.45 -18.41 -18.53
N PRO A 48 -16.58 -19.16 -19.63
CA PRO A 48 -16.07 -20.52 -19.69
C PRO A 48 -14.55 -20.53 -19.50
N LEU A 49 -14.03 -21.58 -18.88
CA LEU A 49 -12.58 -21.79 -18.82
C LEU A 49 -12.00 -21.89 -20.25
N PRO A 50 -10.76 -21.43 -20.47
CA PRO A 50 -10.13 -21.54 -21.78
C PRO A 50 -9.75 -22.99 -22.08
N SER A 51 -9.21 -23.26 -23.29
CA SER A 51 -8.68 -24.58 -23.61
C SER A 51 -7.55 -24.98 -22.65
N TRP A 52 -7.26 -26.27 -22.53
CA TRP A 52 -6.15 -26.78 -21.71
C TRP A 52 -4.84 -26.06 -22.01
N THR A 53 -4.49 -25.93 -23.29
CA THR A 53 -3.25 -25.29 -23.74
C THR A 53 -3.14 -23.86 -23.24
N GLU A 54 -4.23 -23.10 -23.34
CA GLU A 54 -4.26 -21.70 -22.92
C GLU A 54 -4.27 -21.57 -21.39
N ALA A 55 -5.04 -22.41 -20.68
CA ALA A 55 -5.05 -22.41 -19.22
C ALA A 55 -3.69 -22.78 -18.63
N PHE A 56 -3.05 -23.82 -19.16
CA PHE A 56 -1.72 -24.25 -18.75
C PHE A 56 -0.70 -23.13 -18.98
N SER A 57 -0.77 -22.46 -20.13
CA SER A 57 0.10 -21.35 -20.49
C SER A 57 -0.07 -20.16 -19.51
N LEU A 58 -1.32 -19.73 -19.24
CA LEU A 58 -1.62 -18.66 -18.29
C LEU A 58 -1.19 -18.99 -16.86
N VAL A 59 -1.48 -20.21 -16.38
CA VAL A 59 -1.10 -20.64 -15.03
C VAL A 59 0.42 -20.72 -14.89
N SER A 60 1.13 -21.18 -15.92
CA SER A 60 2.60 -21.19 -15.94
C SER A 60 3.16 -19.77 -15.86
N GLU A 61 2.61 -18.83 -16.64
CA GLU A 61 3.03 -17.42 -16.59
C GLU A 61 2.76 -16.76 -15.23
N PHE A 62 1.68 -17.12 -14.54
CA PHE A 62 1.45 -16.68 -13.16
C PHE A 62 2.58 -17.15 -12.24
N PHE A 63 2.93 -18.43 -12.29
CA PHE A 63 3.99 -18.96 -11.43
C PHE A 63 5.38 -18.42 -11.77
N THR A 64 5.62 -18.03 -13.02
CA THR A 64 6.88 -17.39 -13.41
C THR A 64 7.00 -15.95 -12.90
N HIS A 65 5.93 -15.18 -12.94
CA HIS A 65 6.03 -13.72 -12.79
C HIS A 65 5.34 -13.15 -11.54
N GLU A 66 4.25 -13.73 -11.04
CA GLU A 66 3.56 -13.25 -9.82
C GLU A 66 4.09 -13.95 -8.57
N HIS A 67 4.41 -15.24 -8.67
CA HIS A 67 4.75 -16.09 -7.52
C HIS A 67 5.93 -15.58 -6.68
N PRO A 68 7.02 -15.01 -7.25
CA PRO A 68 8.11 -14.46 -6.43
C PRO A 68 7.68 -13.31 -5.51
N VAL A 69 6.62 -12.57 -5.87
CA VAL A 69 6.07 -11.45 -5.07
C VAL A 69 4.91 -11.90 -4.19
N PHE A 70 4.15 -12.89 -4.67
CA PHE A 70 2.94 -13.40 -4.04
C PHE A 70 2.98 -14.95 -4.01
N PRO A 71 3.79 -15.56 -3.11
CA PRO A 71 3.97 -17.01 -3.04
C PRO A 71 2.80 -17.71 -2.34
N CYS A 72 1.58 -17.45 -2.82
CA CYS A 72 0.35 -17.85 -2.17
C CYS A 72 0.00 -19.32 -2.41
N PHE A 73 0.54 -19.98 -3.44
CA PHE A 73 0.20 -21.34 -3.83
C PHE A 73 1.43 -22.23 -3.97
N ASN A 74 1.29 -23.55 -3.78
CA ASN A 74 2.31 -24.51 -4.18
C ASN A 74 2.15 -24.82 -5.68
N ALA A 75 3.15 -24.47 -6.50
CA ALA A 75 3.05 -24.61 -7.96
C ALA A 75 2.79 -26.06 -8.43
N PRO A 76 3.54 -27.09 -7.96
CA PRO A 76 3.25 -28.47 -8.35
C PRO A 76 1.82 -28.93 -8.00
N ALA A 77 1.34 -28.62 -6.79
CA ALA A 77 -0.01 -28.99 -6.37
C ALA A 77 -1.08 -28.27 -7.20
N PHE A 78 -0.88 -26.99 -7.51
CA PHE A 78 -1.81 -26.23 -8.34
C PHE A 78 -1.88 -26.79 -9.77
N MET A 79 -0.74 -27.14 -10.36
CA MET A 79 -0.68 -27.76 -11.69
C MET A 79 -1.35 -29.15 -11.73
N CYS A 80 -1.24 -29.93 -10.65
CA CYS A 80 -1.96 -31.18 -10.51
C CYS A 80 -3.49 -30.97 -10.50
N LEU A 81 -3.98 -30.00 -9.70
CA LEU A 81 -5.40 -29.63 -9.67
C LEU A 81 -5.89 -29.11 -11.03
N LEU A 82 -5.04 -28.36 -11.75
CA LEU A 82 -5.35 -27.94 -13.12
C LEU A 82 -5.52 -29.14 -14.05
N GLY A 83 -4.61 -30.13 -14.00
CA GLY A 83 -4.75 -31.37 -14.77
C GLY A 83 -6.07 -32.10 -14.48
N GLN A 84 -6.41 -32.22 -13.19
CA GLN A 84 -7.66 -32.84 -12.74
C GLN A 84 -8.92 -32.07 -13.23
N GLN A 85 -8.83 -30.75 -13.32
CA GLN A 85 -9.93 -29.89 -13.78
C GLN A 85 -10.27 -30.16 -15.25
N TYR A 86 -9.26 -30.44 -16.08
CA TYR A 86 -9.42 -30.68 -17.52
C TYR A 86 -9.63 -32.16 -17.88
N SER A 87 -9.22 -33.09 -17.01
CA SER A 87 -9.56 -34.52 -17.13
C SER A 87 -10.96 -34.87 -16.63
N GLY A 88 -11.66 -33.94 -15.98
CA GLY A 88 -12.98 -34.16 -15.38
C GLY A 88 -12.95 -34.92 -14.05
N THR A 89 -11.78 -35.09 -13.44
CA THR A 89 -11.61 -35.80 -12.16
C THR A 89 -11.52 -34.85 -10.95
N CYS A 90 -11.55 -33.53 -11.17
CA CYS A 90 -11.51 -32.55 -10.08
C CYS A 90 -12.81 -32.57 -9.28
N THR A 91 -12.70 -32.69 -7.96
CA THR A 91 -13.82 -32.46 -7.06
C THR A 91 -14.24 -30.99 -7.10
N GLU A 92 -15.53 -30.71 -7.16
CA GLU A 92 -16.03 -29.34 -7.09
C GLU A 92 -15.63 -28.69 -5.76
N SER A 93 -14.87 -27.60 -5.85
CA SER A 93 -14.44 -26.82 -4.69
C SER A 93 -14.57 -25.32 -5.03
N PRO A 94 -15.35 -24.56 -4.25
CA PRO A 94 -15.48 -23.11 -4.47
C PRO A 94 -14.12 -22.41 -4.36
N ALA A 95 -13.30 -22.81 -3.38
CA ALA A 95 -11.97 -22.26 -3.21
C ALA A 95 -11.05 -22.54 -4.41
N TRP A 96 -11.13 -23.74 -4.98
CA TRP A 96 -10.41 -24.08 -6.22
C TRP A 96 -10.85 -23.20 -7.37
N TRP A 97 -12.17 -23.11 -7.60
CA TRP A 97 -12.74 -22.31 -8.67
C TRP A 97 -12.34 -20.83 -8.61
N VAL A 98 -12.42 -20.23 -7.42
CA VAL A 98 -12.03 -18.83 -7.20
C VAL A 98 -10.53 -18.63 -7.42
N SER A 99 -9.68 -19.54 -6.92
CA SER A 99 -8.23 -19.43 -7.10
C SER A 99 -7.83 -19.58 -8.57
N LEU A 100 -8.36 -20.58 -9.27
CA LEU A 100 -8.08 -20.80 -10.70
C LEU A 100 -8.46 -19.57 -11.52
N ASN A 101 -9.67 -19.05 -11.35
CA ASN A 101 -10.10 -17.87 -12.08
C ASN A 101 -9.31 -16.61 -11.70
N SER A 102 -8.88 -16.48 -10.44
CA SER A 102 -8.00 -15.36 -10.02
C SER A 102 -6.62 -15.45 -10.69
N VAL A 103 -6.02 -16.64 -10.73
CA VAL A 103 -4.74 -16.89 -11.41
C VAL A 103 -4.85 -16.60 -12.91
N LEU A 104 -5.92 -17.08 -13.57
CA LEU A 104 -6.19 -16.77 -14.96
C LEU A 104 -6.37 -15.27 -15.20
N ALA A 105 -7.10 -14.56 -14.31
CA ALA A 105 -7.32 -13.13 -14.41
C ALA A 105 -6.01 -12.33 -14.29
N LEU A 106 -5.15 -12.67 -13.33
CA LEU A 106 -3.86 -12.02 -13.11
C LEU A 106 -2.90 -12.21 -14.29
N ALA A 107 -2.76 -13.45 -14.77
CA ALA A 107 -1.92 -13.75 -15.93
C ALA A 107 -2.46 -13.08 -17.21
N GLN A 108 -3.79 -13.14 -17.43
CA GLN A 108 -4.43 -12.53 -18.59
C GLN A 108 -4.30 -10.99 -18.57
N ARG A 109 -4.36 -10.36 -17.37
CA ARG A 109 -4.13 -8.92 -17.21
C ARG A 109 -2.73 -8.52 -17.63
N ARG A 110 -1.70 -9.29 -17.24
CA ARG A 110 -0.32 -9.04 -17.70
C ARG A 110 -0.22 -9.13 -19.22
N ARG A 111 -0.82 -10.15 -19.85
CA ARG A 111 -0.84 -10.26 -21.31
C ARG A 111 -1.54 -9.06 -21.96
N ALA A 112 -2.64 -8.59 -21.37
CA ALA A 112 -3.36 -7.43 -21.86
C ALA A 112 -2.51 -6.16 -21.82
N GLU A 113 -1.75 -5.95 -20.74
CA GLU A 113 -0.82 -4.81 -20.61
C GLU A 113 0.34 -4.89 -21.59
N ALA A 114 0.96 -6.06 -21.71
CA ALA A 114 2.08 -6.28 -22.64
C ALA A 114 1.67 -6.11 -24.11
N ALA A 115 0.48 -6.58 -24.48
CA ALA A 115 -0.07 -6.47 -25.83
C ALA A 115 -0.87 -5.18 -26.06
N GLN A 116 -1.08 -4.36 -25.02
CA GLN A 116 -1.98 -3.19 -25.01
C GLN A 116 -3.37 -3.51 -25.61
N SER A 117 -3.94 -4.66 -25.24
CA SER A 117 -5.16 -5.20 -25.84
C SER A 117 -6.38 -5.07 -24.91
N ILE A 118 -7.37 -4.29 -25.34
CA ILE A 118 -8.65 -4.12 -24.63
C ILE A 118 -9.41 -5.44 -24.53
N GLU A 119 -9.45 -6.22 -25.61
CA GLU A 119 -10.13 -7.53 -25.60
C GLU A 119 -9.49 -8.50 -24.59
N ALA A 120 -8.15 -8.47 -24.48
CA ALA A 120 -7.45 -9.25 -23.48
C ALA A 120 -7.75 -8.76 -22.05
N GLU A 121 -7.92 -7.45 -21.85
CA GLU A 121 -8.33 -6.84 -20.57
C GLU A 121 -9.75 -7.28 -20.19
N ASP A 122 -10.70 -7.26 -21.12
CA ASP A 122 -12.08 -7.74 -20.92
C ASP A 122 -12.10 -9.22 -20.51
N ARG A 123 -11.24 -10.05 -21.11
CA ARG A 123 -11.09 -11.46 -20.71
C ARG A 123 -10.54 -11.59 -19.28
N ALA A 124 -9.57 -10.76 -18.88
CA ALA A 124 -9.06 -10.75 -17.51
C ALA A 124 -10.17 -10.41 -16.51
N TRP A 125 -10.98 -9.38 -16.79
CA TRP A 125 -12.14 -9.01 -15.99
C TRP A 125 -13.22 -10.10 -15.96
N ALA A 126 -13.42 -10.82 -17.05
CA ALA A 126 -14.37 -11.92 -17.11
C ALA A 126 -13.96 -13.09 -16.18
N TYR A 127 -12.66 -13.42 -16.12
CA TYR A 127 -12.15 -14.38 -15.14
C TYR A 127 -12.22 -13.83 -13.71
N ALA A 128 -11.89 -12.55 -13.48
CA ALA A 128 -12.04 -11.92 -12.17
C ALA A 128 -13.50 -11.95 -11.70
N SER A 129 -14.45 -11.78 -12.62
CA SER A 129 -15.90 -11.86 -12.33
C SER A 129 -16.34 -13.25 -11.90
N ASN A 130 -15.82 -14.31 -12.55
CA ASN A 130 -16.03 -15.70 -12.09
C ASN A 130 -15.49 -15.91 -10.67
N ALA A 131 -14.29 -15.41 -10.38
CA ALA A 131 -13.67 -15.52 -9.07
C ALA A 131 -14.49 -14.78 -8.02
N LEU A 132 -14.86 -13.52 -8.28
CA LEU A 132 -15.66 -12.71 -7.37
C LEU A 132 -17.02 -13.36 -7.07
N ALA A 133 -17.70 -13.89 -8.09
CA ALA A 133 -18.99 -14.58 -7.93
C ALA A 133 -18.91 -15.82 -7.02
N GLY A 134 -17.74 -16.46 -6.92
CA GLY A 134 -17.52 -17.61 -6.04
C GLY A 134 -17.11 -17.24 -4.60
N THR A 135 -16.78 -15.97 -4.31
CA THR A 135 -16.26 -15.58 -3.00
C THR A 135 -17.27 -15.78 -1.87
N TRP A 136 -18.56 -15.56 -2.13
CA TRP A 136 -19.62 -15.76 -1.13
C TRP A 136 -19.65 -17.20 -0.61
N ASP A 137 -19.51 -18.16 -1.51
CA ASP A 137 -19.45 -19.58 -1.19
C ASP A 137 -18.19 -19.92 -0.36
N VAL A 138 -17.05 -19.36 -0.75
CA VAL A 138 -15.80 -19.48 0.00
C VAL A 138 -15.96 -18.96 1.44
N LEU A 139 -16.54 -17.78 1.61
CA LEU A 139 -16.71 -17.14 2.92
C LEU A 139 -17.65 -17.91 3.85
N MET A 140 -18.73 -18.47 3.31
CA MET A 140 -19.79 -19.07 4.12
C MET A 140 -19.58 -20.57 4.38
N ARG A 141 -18.98 -21.31 3.44
CA ARG A 141 -18.90 -22.78 3.51
C ARG A 141 -17.48 -23.35 3.56
N SER A 142 -16.47 -22.61 3.11
CA SER A 142 -15.12 -23.15 2.93
C SER A 142 -14.23 -22.91 4.15
N THR A 143 -13.67 -23.98 4.73
CA THR A 143 -12.79 -23.91 5.93
C THR A 143 -11.46 -24.62 5.69
N GLN A 144 -10.78 -24.22 4.61
CA GLN A 144 -9.52 -24.82 4.17
C GLN A 144 -8.48 -23.73 3.90
N LEU A 145 -7.21 -24.11 3.83
CA LEU A 145 -6.13 -23.18 3.47
C LEU A 145 -6.37 -22.52 2.11
N PHE A 146 -6.85 -23.32 1.15
CA PHE A 146 -7.20 -22.88 -0.20
C PHE A 146 -8.28 -21.80 -0.22
N SER A 147 -9.14 -21.76 0.79
CA SER A 147 -10.17 -20.72 0.96
C SER A 147 -9.54 -19.35 1.24
N VAL A 148 -8.50 -19.31 2.08
CA VAL A 148 -7.74 -18.08 2.37
C VAL A 148 -6.96 -17.66 1.13
N GLN A 149 -6.28 -18.61 0.47
CA GLN A 149 -5.52 -18.36 -0.75
C GLN A 149 -6.40 -17.78 -1.88
N ALA A 150 -7.62 -18.33 -2.03
CA ALA A 150 -8.61 -17.85 -2.99
C ALA A 150 -8.97 -16.37 -2.78
N LEU A 151 -9.27 -15.98 -1.52
CA LEU A 151 -9.62 -14.59 -1.18
C LEU A 151 -8.43 -13.64 -1.40
N LEU A 152 -7.22 -14.06 -1.03
CA LEU A 152 -6.00 -13.28 -1.25
C LEU A 152 -5.70 -13.10 -2.75
N ALA A 153 -5.88 -14.14 -3.57
CA ALA A 153 -5.60 -14.06 -5.01
C ALA A 153 -6.54 -13.09 -5.73
N ILE A 154 -7.84 -13.09 -5.40
CA ILE A 154 -8.76 -12.11 -5.97
C ILE A 154 -8.52 -10.71 -5.39
N ALA A 155 -8.14 -10.59 -4.11
CA ALA A 155 -7.72 -9.30 -3.55
C ALA A 155 -6.52 -8.71 -4.30
N TRP A 156 -5.53 -9.55 -4.62
CA TRP A 156 -4.34 -9.18 -5.39
C TRP A 156 -4.69 -8.62 -6.77
N PHE A 157 -5.71 -9.16 -7.44
CA PHE A 157 -6.23 -8.58 -8.67
C PHE A 157 -6.77 -7.15 -8.44
N PHE A 158 -7.63 -6.96 -7.43
CA PHE A 158 -8.28 -5.69 -7.14
C PHE A 158 -7.33 -4.56 -6.68
N ILE A 159 -6.18 -4.89 -6.07
CA ILE A 159 -5.16 -3.89 -5.70
C ILE A 159 -4.72 -3.08 -6.93
N GLY A 160 -4.53 -3.74 -8.07
CA GLY A 160 -4.10 -3.11 -9.32
C GLY A 160 -5.25 -2.64 -10.21
N THR A 161 -6.30 -2.06 -9.63
CA THR A 161 -7.48 -1.57 -10.38
C THR A 161 -7.84 -0.13 -9.98
N PRO A 162 -8.65 0.58 -10.80
CA PRO A 162 -9.12 1.93 -10.47
C PRO A 162 -10.00 1.98 -9.21
N ASN A 163 -10.42 0.85 -8.65
CA ASN A 163 -11.18 0.79 -7.41
C ASN A 163 -10.57 -0.29 -6.49
N PRO A 164 -9.59 0.08 -5.64
CA PRO A 164 -8.94 -0.88 -4.75
C PRO A 164 -9.79 -1.23 -3.51
N GLN A 165 -10.93 -0.58 -3.26
CA GLN A 165 -11.74 -0.82 -2.06
C GLN A 165 -12.15 -2.30 -1.84
N PRO A 166 -12.49 -3.10 -2.86
CA PRO A 166 -12.74 -4.53 -2.68
C PRO A 166 -11.53 -5.28 -2.12
N SER A 167 -10.30 -4.90 -2.46
CA SER A 167 -9.09 -5.56 -1.95
C SER A 167 -9.00 -5.45 -0.42
N PHE A 168 -9.29 -4.28 0.15
CA PHE A 168 -9.32 -4.05 1.60
C PHE A 168 -10.30 -5.01 2.30
N MET A 169 -11.51 -5.16 1.74
CA MET A 169 -12.51 -6.06 2.30
C MET A 169 -12.12 -7.52 2.17
N LEU A 170 -11.60 -7.93 1.00
CA LEU A 170 -11.19 -9.30 0.72
C LEU A 170 -10.00 -9.73 1.58
N VAL A 171 -9.00 -8.86 1.77
CA VAL A 171 -7.87 -9.10 2.69
C VAL A 171 -8.36 -9.24 4.12
N GLY A 172 -9.21 -8.34 4.61
CA GLY A 172 -9.77 -8.46 5.97
C GLY A 172 -10.59 -9.75 6.16
N CYS A 173 -11.34 -10.17 5.15
CA CYS A 173 -12.01 -11.47 5.13
C CYS A 173 -11.01 -12.64 5.14
N ALA A 174 -9.92 -12.56 4.39
CA ALA A 174 -8.88 -13.58 4.38
C ALA A 174 -8.20 -13.71 5.75
N VAL A 175 -7.90 -12.60 6.43
CA VAL A 175 -7.36 -12.58 7.80
C VAL A 175 -8.34 -13.24 8.78
N ARG A 176 -9.63 -12.87 8.74
CA ARG A 176 -10.65 -13.52 9.58
C ARG A 176 -10.81 -15.00 9.29
N LEU A 177 -10.72 -15.41 8.03
CA LEU A 177 -10.77 -16.81 7.66
C LEU A 177 -9.53 -17.57 8.13
N ALA A 178 -8.34 -16.95 8.06
CA ALA A 178 -7.10 -17.47 8.61
C ALA A 178 -7.20 -17.68 10.15
N HIS A 179 -7.86 -16.76 10.86
CA HIS A 179 -8.22 -16.95 12.27
C HIS A 179 -9.13 -18.15 12.47
N SER A 180 -10.21 -18.23 11.68
CA SER A 180 -11.21 -19.30 11.75
C SER A 180 -10.62 -20.69 11.51
N ILE A 181 -9.61 -20.83 10.63
CA ILE A 181 -8.95 -22.12 10.37
C ILE A 181 -7.69 -22.37 11.22
N GLY A 182 -7.28 -21.40 12.04
CA GLY A 182 -6.21 -21.56 13.02
C GLY A 182 -4.78 -21.38 12.53
N ILE A 183 -4.55 -20.77 11.36
CA ILE A 183 -3.18 -20.60 10.81
C ILE A 183 -2.43 -19.38 11.36
N HIS A 184 -3.03 -18.67 12.32
CA HIS A 184 -2.44 -17.55 13.09
C HIS A 184 -1.74 -18.01 14.37
N VAL A 185 -1.77 -19.32 14.66
CA VAL A 185 -1.07 -19.98 15.76
C VAL A 185 -0.26 -21.14 15.19
N GLU A 186 0.93 -21.37 15.71
CA GLU A 186 1.75 -22.51 15.31
C GLU A 186 1.01 -23.84 15.56
N SER A 187 0.90 -24.68 14.53
CA SER A 187 0.21 -25.97 14.66
C SER A 187 1.01 -26.94 15.53
N GLN A 188 0.50 -27.35 16.68
CA GLN A 188 1.13 -28.41 17.48
C GLN A 188 0.76 -29.82 16.99
N ASP A 189 0.00 -29.92 15.90
CA ASP A 189 -0.44 -31.21 15.34
C ASP A 189 0.73 -31.90 14.58
N PRO A 190 1.23 -33.05 15.07
CA PRO A 190 2.31 -33.78 14.42
C PRO A 190 1.89 -34.42 13.10
N SER A 191 0.60 -34.53 12.78
CA SER A 191 0.15 -35.08 11.50
C SER A 191 0.28 -34.10 10.33
N VAL A 192 0.50 -32.80 10.60
CA VAL A 192 0.67 -31.79 9.56
C VAL A 192 2.10 -31.84 9.04
N SER A 193 2.26 -32.13 7.75
CA SER A 193 3.57 -32.22 7.11
C SER A 193 4.35 -30.89 7.19
N PRO A 194 5.69 -30.91 7.18
CA PRO A 194 6.50 -29.69 7.17
C PRO A 194 6.17 -28.74 6.00
N ALA A 195 5.92 -29.30 4.81
CA ALA A 195 5.54 -28.52 3.63
C ALA A 195 4.19 -27.80 3.83
N GLU A 196 3.19 -28.49 4.39
CA GLU A 196 1.89 -27.89 4.67
C GLU A 196 1.99 -26.80 5.76
N ARG A 197 2.78 -27.05 6.81
CA ARG A 197 3.05 -26.07 7.87
C ARG A 197 3.68 -24.79 7.30
N ASN A 198 4.68 -24.93 6.43
CA ASN A 198 5.32 -23.80 5.77
C ASN A 198 4.33 -23.02 4.89
N MET A 199 3.49 -23.70 4.11
CA MET A 199 2.47 -23.03 3.28
C MET A 199 1.44 -22.28 4.14
N ARG A 200 1.00 -22.85 5.27
CA ARG A 200 0.09 -22.17 6.22
C ARG A 200 0.71 -20.88 6.76
N LYS A 201 2.00 -20.91 7.14
CA LYS A 201 2.75 -19.71 7.57
C LYS A 201 2.85 -18.68 6.45
N LYS A 202 3.26 -19.10 5.24
CA LYS A 202 3.38 -18.21 4.07
C LYS A 202 2.05 -17.50 3.79
N VAL A 203 0.95 -18.24 3.69
CA VAL A 203 -0.39 -17.68 3.42
C VAL A 203 -0.84 -16.72 4.52
N PHE A 204 -0.58 -17.03 5.79
CA PHE A 204 -0.89 -16.12 6.90
C PHE A 204 -0.12 -14.81 6.76
N TRP A 205 1.20 -14.88 6.54
CA TRP A 205 2.03 -13.69 6.40
C TRP A 205 1.75 -12.89 5.14
N ILE A 206 1.35 -13.52 4.02
CA ILE A 206 0.84 -12.80 2.84
C ILE A 206 -0.39 -11.95 3.22
N ALA A 207 -1.33 -12.51 3.99
CA ALA A 207 -2.50 -11.76 4.45
C ALA A 207 -2.10 -10.57 5.33
N ILE A 208 -1.15 -10.75 6.24
CA ILE A 208 -0.63 -9.68 7.11
C ILE A 208 0.08 -8.60 6.28
N CYS A 209 0.97 -8.95 5.36
CA CYS A 209 1.67 -7.98 4.52
C CYS A 209 0.70 -7.11 3.72
N LEU A 210 -0.32 -7.72 3.10
CA LEU A 210 -1.34 -6.97 2.36
C LEU A 210 -2.20 -6.09 3.28
N ASP A 211 -2.59 -6.59 4.45
CA ASP A 211 -3.38 -5.85 5.44
C ASP A 211 -2.62 -4.61 5.92
N ARG A 212 -1.33 -4.76 6.26
CA ARG A 212 -0.46 -3.66 6.73
C ARG A 212 -0.25 -2.59 5.66
N GLU A 213 0.04 -3.00 4.44
CA GLU A 213 0.25 -2.07 3.34
C GLU A 213 -1.00 -1.23 3.06
N LEU A 214 -2.16 -1.89 2.94
CA LEU A 214 -3.43 -1.21 2.67
C LEU A 214 -3.85 -0.29 3.83
N CYS A 215 -3.64 -0.71 5.06
CA CYS A 215 -3.96 0.07 6.25
C CYS A 215 -3.06 1.30 6.39
N LEU A 216 -1.76 1.17 6.17
CA LEU A 216 -0.82 2.30 6.24
C LEU A 216 -1.15 3.37 5.19
N ARG A 217 -1.43 2.97 3.95
CA ARG A 217 -1.79 3.90 2.85
C ARG A 217 -3.10 4.66 3.11
N THR A 218 -4.03 4.07 3.86
CA THR A 218 -5.38 4.62 4.06
C THR A 218 -5.62 5.15 5.46
N GLY A 219 -4.65 5.04 6.38
CA GLY A 219 -4.80 5.37 7.80
C GLY A 219 -5.80 4.48 8.56
N ARG A 220 -6.19 3.33 8.00
CA ARG A 220 -7.17 2.42 8.62
C ARG A 220 -6.49 1.49 9.64
N PRO A 221 -7.21 1.03 10.68
CA PRO A 221 -6.69 0.03 11.61
C PRO A 221 -6.47 -1.33 10.94
N PRO A 222 -5.32 -2.00 11.15
CA PRO A 222 -5.10 -3.37 10.69
C PRO A 222 -6.00 -4.40 11.39
N CYS A 223 -6.31 -5.50 10.70
CA CYS A 223 -7.28 -6.51 11.16
C CYS A 223 -6.76 -7.41 12.30
N HIS A 224 -5.44 -7.56 12.41
CA HIS A 224 -4.81 -8.46 13.36
C HIS A 224 -3.81 -7.69 14.23
N ASP A 225 -3.77 -7.97 15.53
CA ASP A 225 -2.73 -7.45 16.41
C ASP A 225 -1.53 -8.41 16.43
N LEU A 226 -0.37 -7.96 15.97
CA LEU A 226 0.85 -8.80 15.97
C LEU A 226 1.37 -9.07 17.39
N ASN A 227 0.99 -8.26 18.39
CA ASN A 227 1.35 -8.54 19.78
C ASN A 227 0.53 -9.69 20.38
N ALA A 228 -0.58 -10.06 19.74
CA ALA A 228 -1.46 -11.15 20.18
C ALA A 228 -1.18 -12.48 19.45
N ALA A 229 -0.26 -12.50 18.48
CA ALA A 229 -0.04 -13.60 17.55
C ALA A 229 1.07 -14.57 17.98
N TYR A 230 0.97 -15.83 17.53
CA TYR A 230 1.90 -16.92 17.89
C TYR A 230 2.55 -17.60 16.67
N VAL A 231 2.59 -16.93 15.50
CA VAL A 231 3.26 -17.47 14.30
C VAL A 231 4.44 -16.60 13.94
N ASP A 232 5.63 -17.15 14.16
CA ASP A 232 6.86 -16.51 13.75
C ASP A 232 6.90 -16.32 12.22
N PRO A 233 7.54 -15.23 11.74
CA PRO A 233 7.74 -15.05 10.32
C PRO A 233 8.54 -16.21 9.71
N PRO A 234 8.20 -16.66 8.48
CA PRO A 234 8.91 -17.74 7.80
C PRO A 234 10.29 -17.27 7.32
N MET A 235 11.24 -17.12 8.25
CA MET A 235 12.61 -16.65 8.00
C MET A 235 13.60 -17.77 7.65
N GLY A 236 13.14 -19.03 7.58
CA GLY A 236 13.94 -20.21 7.21
C GLY A 236 14.35 -20.23 5.73
N SER A 237 15.18 -21.21 5.34
CA SER A 237 15.82 -21.34 4.02
C SER A 237 14.97 -20.86 2.85
N LEU A 238 15.57 -20.01 2.01
CA LEU A 238 14.95 -19.42 0.83
C LEU A 238 14.48 -20.52 -0.13
N ASP A 239 13.23 -20.45 -0.58
CA ASP A 239 12.76 -21.25 -1.70
C ASP A 239 13.28 -20.60 -3.00
N GLU A 240 13.99 -21.36 -3.84
CA GLU A 240 14.60 -20.82 -5.07
C GLU A 240 13.56 -20.18 -6.00
N THR A 241 12.31 -20.66 -5.98
CA THR A 241 11.21 -20.10 -6.78
C THR A 241 10.69 -18.76 -6.28
N GLU A 242 11.15 -18.31 -5.11
CA GLU A 242 10.78 -17.05 -4.45
C GLU A 242 11.92 -16.03 -4.48
N ILE A 243 13.06 -16.39 -5.09
CA ILE A 243 14.24 -15.55 -5.23
C ILE A 243 14.21 -14.89 -6.61
N ILE A 244 14.38 -13.56 -6.63
CA ILE A 244 14.71 -12.84 -7.85
C ILE A 244 16.22 -12.58 -7.89
N LYS A 245 16.77 -12.44 -9.10
CA LYS A 245 18.14 -12.00 -9.32
C LYS A 245 18.11 -10.59 -9.90
N THR A 246 18.77 -9.65 -9.22
CA THR A 246 18.94 -8.28 -9.74
C THR A 246 19.87 -8.30 -10.96
N VAL A 247 19.95 -7.18 -11.70
CA VAL A 247 20.88 -7.07 -12.85
C VAL A 247 22.33 -7.25 -12.41
N GLU A 248 22.64 -6.83 -11.19
CA GLU A 248 23.97 -6.97 -10.56
C GLU A 248 24.23 -8.39 -10.01
N GLY A 249 23.26 -9.31 -10.12
CA GLY A 249 23.39 -10.69 -9.68
C GLY A 249 23.08 -10.94 -8.21
N HIS A 250 22.55 -9.95 -7.48
CA HIS A 250 22.12 -10.13 -6.11
C HIS A 250 20.84 -10.98 -6.03
N GLU A 251 20.85 -11.97 -5.14
CA GLU A 251 19.69 -12.83 -4.88
C GLU A 251 18.82 -12.22 -3.77
N LEU A 252 17.58 -11.89 -4.10
CA LEU A 252 16.64 -11.25 -3.18
C LEU A 252 15.37 -12.08 -3.02
N ASN A 253 14.98 -12.31 -1.77
CA ASN A 253 13.66 -12.86 -1.45
C ASN A 253 12.71 -11.70 -1.12
N LEU A 254 11.87 -11.35 -2.09
CA LEU A 254 10.96 -10.21 -1.99
C LEU A 254 9.94 -10.41 -0.86
N PHE A 255 9.48 -11.64 -0.65
CA PHE A 255 8.50 -11.94 0.39
C PHE A 255 9.08 -11.77 1.80
N LYS A 256 10.35 -12.16 2.01
CA LYS A 256 11.11 -11.86 3.24
C LYS A 256 11.16 -10.35 3.50
N GLY A 257 11.51 -9.57 2.47
CA GLY A 257 11.54 -8.10 2.56
C GLY A 257 10.17 -7.52 2.93
N GLN A 258 9.09 -8.02 2.32
CA GLN A 258 7.71 -7.60 2.64
C GLN A 258 7.32 -7.92 4.08
N ILE A 259 7.68 -9.11 4.58
CA ILE A 259 7.41 -9.51 5.97
C ILE A 259 8.10 -8.56 6.95
N GLN A 260 9.41 -8.32 6.75
CA GLN A 260 10.17 -7.45 7.63
C GLN A 260 9.59 -6.03 7.64
N LEU A 261 9.22 -5.50 6.46
CA LEU A 261 8.58 -4.19 6.36
C LEU A 261 7.19 -4.18 7.03
N ALA A 262 6.36 -5.22 6.84
CA ALA A 262 5.03 -5.31 7.46
C ALA A 262 5.09 -5.29 9.00
N VAL A 263 6.14 -5.87 9.60
CA VAL A 263 6.39 -5.77 11.05
C VAL A 263 6.66 -4.32 11.45
N ILE A 264 7.50 -3.60 10.70
CA ILE A 264 7.76 -2.17 10.94
C ILE A 264 6.49 -1.35 10.76
N GLN A 265 5.71 -1.58 9.70
CA GLN A 265 4.42 -0.91 9.46
C GLN A 265 3.42 -1.15 10.59
N SER A 266 3.44 -2.33 11.20
CA SER A 266 2.65 -2.60 12.40
C SER A 266 3.09 -1.76 13.59
N ALA A 267 4.40 -1.58 13.79
CA ALA A 267 4.94 -0.70 14.83
C ALA A 267 4.59 0.77 14.56
N ILE A 268 4.69 1.24 13.31
CA ILE A 268 4.27 2.59 12.90
C ILE A 268 2.82 2.85 13.32
N TYR A 269 1.91 1.90 13.04
CA TYR A 269 0.52 2.06 13.43
C TYR A 269 0.36 2.10 14.95
N GLN A 270 0.99 1.20 15.70
CA GLN A 270 0.87 1.14 17.16
C GLN A 270 1.44 2.39 17.85
N ASP A 271 2.64 2.82 17.43
CA ASP A 271 3.40 3.86 18.11
C ASP A 271 2.91 5.27 17.73
N LEU A 272 2.40 5.49 16.51
CA LEU A 272 2.07 6.82 16.00
C LEU A 272 0.58 7.05 15.71
N HIS A 273 -0.18 5.99 15.41
CA HIS A 273 -1.56 6.11 14.93
C HIS A 273 -2.60 5.39 15.78
N SER A 274 -2.18 4.66 16.80
CA SER A 274 -3.10 4.10 17.78
C SER A 274 -3.64 5.23 18.67
N GLY A 275 -4.89 5.11 19.11
CA GLY A 275 -5.51 6.11 20.00
C GLY A 275 -4.85 6.25 21.38
N LYS A 276 -3.76 5.52 21.66
CA LYS A 276 -3.04 5.55 22.93
C LYS A 276 -1.88 6.56 22.95
N GLY A 277 -1.50 7.13 21.79
CA GLY A 277 -0.35 8.02 21.66
C GLY A 277 1.00 7.30 21.91
N PRO A 278 2.13 7.88 21.48
CA PRO A 278 3.45 7.30 21.71
C PRO A 278 3.85 7.38 23.19
N GLN A 279 4.26 6.25 23.77
CA GLN A 279 4.64 6.17 25.20
C GLN A 279 5.87 7.02 25.55
N ASN A 280 6.83 7.12 24.63
CA ASN A 280 8.12 7.79 24.84
C ASN A 280 8.17 9.19 24.19
N GLY A 281 7.02 9.73 23.76
CA GLY A 281 6.94 10.97 22.99
C GLY A 281 7.15 10.76 21.49
N ILE A 282 6.55 11.64 20.68
CA ILE A 282 6.50 11.50 19.22
C ILE A 282 7.90 11.49 18.59
N ALA A 283 8.79 12.39 19.03
CA ALA A 283 10.12 12.54 18.44
C ALA A 283 11.00 11.29 18.59
N ASP A 284 10.96 10.63 19.75
CA ASP A 284 11.78 9.45 20.03
C ASP A 284 11.19 8.21 19.36
N SER A 285 9.86 8.04 19.37
CA SER A 285 9.20 6.98 18.58
C SER A 285 9.48 7.11 17.08
N VAL A 286 9.51 8.34 16.55
CA VAL A 286 9.84 8.60 15.15
C VAL A 286 11.30 8.27 14.84
N ALA A 287 12.24 8.64 15.71
CA ALA A 287 13.65 8.29 15.55
C ALA A 287 13.86 6.76 15.54
N ASP A 288 13.23 6.04 16.47
CA ASP A 288 13.30 4.58 16.54
C ASP A 288 12.73 3.89 15.29
N LEU A 289 11.59 4.38 14.78
CA LEU A 289 10.97 3.84 13.58
C LEU A 289 11.78 4.13 12.32
N LEU A 290 12.36 5.34 12.19
CA LEU A 290 13.26 5.68 11.10
C LEU A 290 14.53 4.81 11.12
N GLN A 291 15.09 4.54 12.29
CA GLN A 291 16.23 3.64 12.42
C GLN A 291 15.88 2.21 12.00
N LYS A 292 14.69 1.71 12.37
CA LYS A 292 14.22 0.38 11.93
C LYS A 292 14.06 0.32 10.40
N LEU A 293 13.50 1.37 9.78
CA LEU A 293 13.37 1.48 8.33
C LEU A 293 14.75 1.49 7.65
N GLU A 294 15.70 2.27 8.15
CA GLU A 294 17.05 2.34 7.58
C GLU A 294 17.82 1.01 7.73
N ASN A 295 17.68 0.34 8.87
CA ASN A 295 18.23 -1.01 9.07
C ASN A 295 17.63 -2.01 8.06
N TRP A 296 16.31 -1.93 7.83
CA TRP A 296 15.67 -2.77 6.82
C TRP A 296 16.19 -2.47 5.42
N ARG A 297 16.34 -1.17 5.05
CA ARG A 297 16.87 -0.75 3.74
C ARG A 297 18.28 -1.31 3.51
N THR A 298 19.15 -1.19 4.50
CA THR A 298 20.54 -1.64 4.41
C THR A 298 20.70 -3.17 4.41
N GLU A 299 19.85 -3.91 5.15
CA GLU A 299 19.85 -5.38 5.14
C GLU A 299 19.24 -5.94 3.84
N PHE A 300 18.13 -5.37 3.37
CA PHE A 300 17.41 -5.87 2.21
C PHE A 300 18.05 -5.44 0.88
N ALA A 301 18.58 -4.23 0.80
CA ALA A 301 19.21 -3.67 -0.39
C ALA A 301 20.69 -3.39 -0.12
N PRO A 302 21.60 -4.38 -0.27
CA PRO A 302 23.02 -4.10 -0.25
C PRO A 302 23.34 -3.19 -1.45
N SER A 303 23.53 -1.91 -1.14
CA SER A 303 23.93 -0.83 -2.05
C SER A 303 23.14 -0.77 -3.36
N LEU A 304 22.03 -0.02 -3.38
CA LEU A 304 21.60 0.63 -4.63
C LEU A 304 22.75 1.55 -5.06
N THR A 305 23.69 1.04 -5.84
CA THR A 305 24.59 1.89 -6.61
C THR A 305 23.74 2.73 -7.54
N ASP A 306 24.13 3.98 -7.75
CA ASP A 306 23.45 5.04 -8.52
C ASP A 306 23.07 4.66 -9.98
N ASP A 307 23.50 3.48 -10.44
CA ASP A 307 23.14 2.87 -11.73
C ASP A 307 21.92 1.92 -11.69
N SER A 308 21.68 1.23 -10.57
CA SER A 308 20.54 0.28 -10.41
C SER A 308 19.18 0.97 -10.34
N THR A 309 19.17 2.25 -9.94
CA THR A 309 18.03 3.17 -9.98
C THR A 309 17.65 3.59 -11.40
N ARG A 310 18.39 3.19 -12.44
CA ARG A 310 18.14 3.63 -13.83
C ARG A 310 17.21 2.72 -14.63
N ARG A 311 16.79 1.56 -14.11
CA ARG A 311 15.85 0.64 -14.79
C ARG A 311 14.89 -0.04 -13.82
N CYS A 312 13.65 -0.23 -14.26
CA CYS A 312 12.70 -1.08 -13.56
C CYS A 312 13.13 -2.55 -13.67
N GLU A 313 13.83 -3.08 -12.66
CA GLU A 313 14.30 -4.48 -12.67
C GLU A 313 13.16 -5.49 -12.48
N HIS A 314 12.32 -5.24 -11.48
CA HIS A 314 11.23 -6.13 -11.10
C HIS A 314 10.12 -5.37 -10.37
N HIS A 315 8.86 -5.55 -10.77
CA HIS A 315 7.71 -4.85 -10.16
C HIS A 315 7.62 -5.07 -8.64
N GLY A 316 7.91 -6.27 -8.14
CA GLY A 316 7.91 -6.55 -6.70
C GLY A 316 9.00 -5.82 -5.91
N LEU A 317 10.16 -5.54 -6.54
CA LEU A 317 11.23 -4.75 -5.92
C LEU A 317 10.83 -3.27 -5.87
N MET A 318 10.27 -2.75 -6.97
CA MET A 318 9.73 -1.39 -7.02
C MET A 318 8.67 -1.19 -5.94
N ARG A 319 7.75 -2.16 -5.78
CA ARG A 319 6.71 -2.13 -4.76
C ARG A 319 7.28 -1.97 -3.35
N LEU A 320 8.39 -2.66 -3.05
CA LEU A 320 9.08 -2.54 -1.76
C LEU A 320 9.70 -1.15 -1.58
N TYR A 321 10.32 -0.57 -2.60
CA TYR A 321 10.84 0.80 -2.51
C TYR A 321 9.73 1.85 -2.31
N PHE A 322 8.61 1.75 -3.04
CA PHE A 322 7.46 2.61 -2.80
C PHE A 322 6.94 2.47 -1.37
N SER A 323 6.80 1.23 -0.88
CA SER A 323 6.31 0.96 0.47
C SER A 323 7.26 1.50 1.55
N TYR A 324 8.57 1.41 1.32
CA TYR A 324 9.61 1.97 2.19
C TYR A 324 9.52 3.51 2.27
N TYR A 325 9.57 4.20 1.13
CA TYR A 325 9.53 5.66 1.12
C TYR A 325 8.18 6.20 1.61
N ASN A 326 7.08 5.50 1.34
CA ASN A 326 5.78 5.81 1.95
C ASN A 326 5.84 5.70 3.48
N ALA A 327 6.46 4.65 4.03
CA ALA A 327 6.64 4.50 5.47
C ALA A 327 7.50 5.63 6.07
N VAL A 328 8.59 6.03 5.40
CA VAL A 328 9.41 7.19 5.81
C VAL A 328 8.59 8.47 5.85
N ILE A 329 7.76 8.72 4.83
CA ILE A 329 6.84 9.86 4.79
C ILE A 329 5.86 9.80 5.96
N VAL A 330 5.18 8.67 6.17
CA VAL A 330 4.15 8.54 7.22
C VAL A 330 4.74 8.78 8.62
N VAL A 331 5.91 8.18 8.91
CA VAL A 331 6.61 8.34 10.19
C VAL A 331 7.04 9.80 10.39
N SER A 332 7.70 10.39 9.39
CA SER A 332 8.25 11.74 9.52
C SER A 332 7.15 12.82 9.57
N ARG A 333 6.02 12.59 8.89
CA ARG A 333 4.83 13.46 8.94
C ARG A 333 4.15 13.46 10.29
N ALA A 334 4.17 12.36 11.04
CA ALA A 334 3.58 12.31 12.38
C ALA A 334 4.24 13.32 13.33
N HIS A 335 5.57 13.47 13.24
CA HIS A 335 6.31 14.45 14.03
C HIS A 335 6.08 15.90 13.57
N SER A 336 5.91 16.10 12.27
CA SER A 336 5.80 17.44 11.64
C SER A 336 4.37 17.80 11.25
N LEU A 337 3.35 17.15 11.83
CA LEU A 337 1.95 17.26 11.41
C LEU A 337 1.44 18.70 11.43
N THR A 338 1.79 19.44 12.49
CA THR A 338 1.41 20.84 12.67
C THR A 338 1.98 21.73 11.58
N TYR A 339 3.19 21.43 11.09
CA TYR A 339 3.70 22.06 9.89
C TYR A 339 2.69 21.77 8.77
N TRP A 340 2.56 20.54 8.28
CA TRP A 340 1.79 20.22 7.06
C TRP A 340 0.33 20.68 7.04
N VAL A 341 -0.35 20.75 8.19
CA VAL A 341 -1.81 20.97 8.25
C VAL A 341 -2.19 22.37 8.77
N SER A 342 -1.32 23.05 9.54
CA SER A 342 -1.65 24.37 10.07
C SER A 342 -1.53 25.47 9.01
N PRO A 343 -2.50 26.38 8.88
CA PRO A 343 -2.36 27.60 8.08
C PRO A 343 -1.28 28.51 8.67
N ASN A 344 -1.31 28.65 10.00
CA ASN A 344 -0.35 29.41 10.79
C ASN A 344 0.85 28.53 11.14
N HIS A 345 1.49 27.95 10.13
CA HIS A 345 2.70 27.17 10.30
C HIS A 345 3.87 28.10 10.66
N PRO A 346 4.74 27.72 11.61
CA PRO A 346 5.94 28.48 11.88
C PRO A 346 6.89 28.41 10.67
N GLU A 347 7.72 29.44 10.52
CA GLU A 347 8.80 29.41 9.55
C GLU A 347 9.71 28.20 9.81
N LEU A 348 10.17 27.56 8.73
CA LEU A 348 11.02 26.38 8.80
C LEU A 348 12.27 26.64 9.65
N SER A 349 12.86 27.84 9.57
CA SER A 349 14.06 28.27 10.31
C SER A 349 13.90 28.24 11.84
N VAL A 350 12.68 28.46 12.34
CA VAL A 350 12.36 28.56 13.78
C VAL A 350 12.07 27.17 14.37
N LEU A 351 11.84 26.17 13.53
CA LEU A 351 11.51 24.83 13.99
C LEU A 351 12.69 24.12 14.67
N PRO A 352 12.40 23.27 15.69
CA PRO A 352 13.40 22.40 16.29
C PRO A 352 14.12 21.54 15.24
N ALA A 353 15.43 21.31 15.42
CA ALA A 353 16.25 20.58 14.46
C ALA A 353 15.65 19.22 14.07
N LYS A 354 15.23 18.40 15.06
CA LYS A 354 14.60 17.09 14.82
C LYS A 354 13.33 17.18 13.94
N MET A 355 12.57 18.27 14.05
CA MET A 355 11.36 18.47 13.24
C MET A 355 11.73 18.89 11.81
N ARG A 356 12.75 19.74 11.64
CA ARG A 356 13.30 20.07 10.32
C ARG A 356 13.84 18.83 9.61
N ASP A 357 14.55 17.96 10.33
CA ASP A 357 15.05 16.68 9.79
C ASP A 357 13.89 15.79 9.32
N SER A 358 12.77 15.80 10.07
CA SER A 358 11.56 15.04 9.70
C SER A 358 10.91 15.61 8.42
N ILE A 359 10.85 16.93 8.29
CA ILE A 359 10.38 17.59 7.05
C ILE A 359 11.30 17.22 5.88
N GLU A 360 12.61 17.28 6.07
CA GLU A 360 13.59 16.94 5.03
C GLU A 360 13.49 15.46 4.61
N ASN A 361 13.26 14.54 5.55
CA ASN A 361 12.98 13.14 5.24
C ASN A 361 11.72 12.97 4.37
N CYS A 362 10.65 13.74 4.64
CA CYS A 362 9.47 13.74 3.78
C CYS A 362 9.79 14.21 2.36
N LEU A 363 10.60 15.28 2.21
CA LEU A 363 10.97 15.82 0.90
C LEU A 363 11.83 14.84 0.12
N ASN A 364 12.87 14.28 0.73
CA ASN A 364 13.75 13.33 0.08
C ASN A 364 13.02 12.04 -0.33
N ALA A 365 12.19 11.49 0.56
CA ALA A 365 11.35 10.34 0.21
C ALA A 365 10.36 10.66 -0.92
N SER A 366 9.80 11.87 -0.94
CA SER A 366 8.89 12.31 -2.02
C SER A 366 9.59 12.41 -3.37
N ARG A 367 10.81 12.97 -3.41
CA ARG A 367 11.64 13.04 -4.62
C ARG A 367 11.96 11.63 -5.13
N CYS A 368 12.40 10.73 -4.26
CA CYS A 368 12.66 9.34 -4.63
C CYS A 368 11.41 8.62 -5.16
N ILE A 369 10.23 8.85 -4.56
CA ILE A 369 8.96 8.28 -5.05
C ILE A 369 8.68 8.75 -6.48
N ILE A 370 8.83 10.05 -6.75
CA ILE A 370 8.60 10.60 -8.09
C ILE A 370 9.61 10.03 -9.09
N GLU A 371 10.89 10.01 -8.75
CA GLU A 371 11.93 9.45 -9.61
C GLU A 371 11.67 7.97 -9.93
N LEU A 372 11.30 7.18 -8.92
CA LEU A 372 10.89 5.79 -9.12
C LEU A 372 9.66 5.66 -10.01
N SER A 373 8.68 6.56 -9.89
CA SER A 373 7.49 6.55 -10.75
C SER A 373 7.84 6.72 -12.23
N MET A 374 8.89 7.50 -12.53
CA MET A 374 9.36 7.72 -13.90
C MET A 374 10.07 6.50 -14.52
N LEU A 375 10.50 5.54 -13.70
CA LEU A 375 11.13 4.29 -14.18
C LEU A 375 10.11 3.25 -14.63
N ILE A 376 8.85 3.38 -14.21
CA ILE A 376 7.81 2.38 -14.46
C ILE A 376 7.26 2.59 -15.87
N PRO A 377 7.22 1.54 -16.72
CA PRO A 377 6.56 1.62 -18.02
C PRO A 377 5.10 2.05 -17.87
N VAL A 378 4.65 3.00 -18.69
CA VAL A 378 3.25 3.48 -18.70
C VAL A 378 2.26 2.35 -19.03
N THR A 379 2.72 1.29 -19.70
CA THR A 379 1.92 0.10 -20.03
C THR A 379 1.57 -0.74 -18.80
N TRP A 380 2.29 -0.63 -17.69
CA TRP A 380 2.05 -1.39 -16.46
C TRP A 380 0.91 -0.75 -15.64
N LYS A 381 -0.27 -0.64 -16.26
CA LYS A 381 -1.44 0.07 -15.71
C LYS A 381 -1.81 -0.43 -14.31
N SER A 382 -1.83 -1.75 -14.11
CA SER A 382 -2.18 -2.36 -12.83
C SER A 382 -1.17 -2.06 -11.73
N PHE A 383 0.11 -1.96 -12.07
CA PHE A 383 1.14 -1.55 -11.11
C PHE A 383 0.99 -0.07 -10.73
N HIS A 384 0.73 0.79 -11.71
CA HIS A 384 0.41 2.20 -11.43
C HIS A 384 -0.80 2.31 -10.50
N TRP A 385 -1.88 1.57 -10.77
CA TRP A 385 -3.05 1.54 -9.88
C TRP A 385 -2.76 1.06 -8.46
N ASP A 386 -1.88 0.06 -8.28
CA ASP A 386 -1.41 -0.36 -6.96
C ASP A 386 -0.76 0.82 -6.23
N ILE A 387 0.20 1.49 -6.87
CA ILE A 387 1.04 2.48 -6.17
C ILE A 387 0.45 3.90 -6.09
N VAL A 388 -0.54 4.29 -6.90
CA VAL A 388 -1.06 5.68 -7.02
C VAL A 388 -1.20 6.46 -5.69
N PRO A 389 -1.70 5.88 -4.58
CA PRO A 389 -1.79 6.61 -3.31
C PRO A 389 -0.45 7.15 -2.80
N ILE A 390 0.67 6.50 -3.14
CA ILE A 390 2.02 6.85 -2.68
C ILE A 390 2.56 8.08 -3.44
N PRO A 391 2.64 8.12 -4.79
CA PRO A 391 3.00 9.34 -5.51
C PRO A 391 2.03 10.49 -5.26
N MET A 392 0.75 10.22 -4.99
CA MET A 392 -0.20 11.27 -4.58
C MET A 392 0.27 11.97 -3.30
N SER A 393 0.71 11.22 -2.29
CA SER A 393 1.25 11.81 -1.05
C SER A 393 2.52 12.62 -1.32
N ALA A 394 3.40 12.16 -2.21
CA ALA A 394 4.63 12.88 -2.59
C ALA A 394 4.30 14.22 -3.28
N VAL A 395 3.35 14.21 -4.22
CA VAL A 395 2.86 15.43 -4.89
C VAL A 395 2.35 16.45 -3.89
N VAL A 396 1.51 16.02 -2.94
CA VAL A 396 0.97 16.93 -1.92
C VAL A 396 2.08 17.54 -1.06
N ILE A 397 3.05 16.74 -0.62
CA ILE A 397 4.17 17.20 0.20
C ILE A 397 5.01 18.25 -0.53
N LEU A 398 5.43 17.97 -1.77
CA LEU A 398 6.26 18.89 -2.54
C LEU A 398 5.51 20.17 -2.92
N CYS A 399 4.23 20.09 -3.27
CA CYS A 399 3.42 21.28 -3.52
C CYS A 399 3.28 22.15 -2.27
N ILE A 400 2.98 21.57 -1.11
CA ILE A 400 2.91 22.31 0.16
C ILE A 400 4.25 22.99 0.46
N MET A 401 5.37 22.27 0.25
CA MET A 401 6.69 22.85 0.44
C MET A 401 6.98 24.01 -0.52
N GLY A 402 6.64 23.87 -1.80
CA GLY A 402 6.82 24.93 -2.79
C GLY A 402 5.95 26.16 -2.54
N ILE A 403 4.77 26.01 -1.91
CA ILE A 403 3.92 27.13 -1.49
C ILE A 403 4.55 27.87 -0.31
N ARG A 404 5.05 27.11 0.67
CA ARG A 404 5.50 27.67 1.96
C ARG A 404 6.93 28.17 1.96
N ASN A 405 7.77 27.59 1.12
CA ASN A 405 9.16 27.98 0.98
C ASN A 405 9.57 28.05 -0.49
N PRO A 406 8.99 28.99 -1.27
CA PRO A 406 9.21 29.11 -2.71
C PRO A 406 10.65 29.48 -3.08
N MET A 407 11.41 30.03 -2.13
CA MET A 407 12.80 30.48 -2.29
C MET A 407 13.83 29.36 -2.13
N ASN A 408 13.40 28.16 -1.74
CA ASN A 408 14.29 27.02 -1.61
C ASN A 408 14.88 26.66 -2.99
N GLU A 409 16.19 26.44 -3.07
CA GLU A 409 16.89 26.10 -4.31
C GLU A 409 16.29 24.87 -5.02
N ALA A 410 15.77 23.91 -4.25
CA ALA A 410 15.13 22.71 -4.80
C ALA A 410 13.70 22.95 -5.30
N ALA A 411 13.04 24.05 -4.93
CA ALA A 411 11.60 24.25 -5.17
C ALA A 411 11.24 24.22 -6.66
N ALA A 412 12.04 24.88 -7.52
CA ALA A 412 11.79 24.88 -8.95
C ALA A 412 11.89 23.46 -9.56
N ASN A 413 12.86 22.67 -9.13
CA ASN A 413 13.01 21.28 -9.57
C ASN A 413 11.89 20.40 -9.02
N ASP A 414 11.53 20.56 -7.75
CA ASP A 414 10.47 19.79 -7.09
C ASP A 414 9.12 19.99 -7.80
N ILE A 415 8.77 21.24 -8.14
CA ILE A 415 7.55 21.52 -8.89
C ILE A 415 7.62 20.93 -10.30
N ARG A 416 8.75 21.01 -11.00
CA ARG A 416 8.91 20.35 -12.30
C ARG A 416 8.65 18.84 -12.20
N LEU A 417 9.23 18.16 -11.21
CA LEU A 417 9.04 16.74 -10.95
C LEU A 417 7.56 16.38 -10.67
N VAL A 418 6.85 17.23 -9.92
CA VAL A 418 5.41 17.04 -9.68
C VAL A 418 4.62 17.04 -11.00
N GLY A 419 4.95 17.94 -11.93
CA GLY A 419 4.31 18.01 -13.25
C GLY A 419 4.41 16.70 -14.04
N ASP A 420 5.57 16.03 -13.97
CA ASP A 420 5.82 14.76 -14.65
C ASP A 420 4.88 13.64 -14.13
N VAL A 421 4.72 13.53 -12.80
CA VAL A 421 3.82 12.53 -12.17
C VAL A 421 2.35 12.84 -12.42
N MET A 422 1.97 14.11 -12.41
CA MET A 422 0.60 14.50 -12.74
C MET A 422 0.22 14.10 -14.17
N GLN A 423 1.17 14.12 -15.11
CA GLN A 423 0.95 13.64 -16.46
C GLN A 423 0.71 12.11 -16.49
N ILE A 424 1.41 11.33 -15.65
CA ILE A 424 1.15 9.89 -15.49
C ILE A 424 -0.29 9.67 -14.98
N PHE A 425 -0.70 10.41 -13.93
CA PHE A 425 -2.07 10.30 -13.41
C PHE A 425 -3.11 10.62 -14.48
N LYS A 426 -2.87 11.66 -15.29
CA LYS A 426 -3.76 12.05 -16.39
C LYS A 426 -3.91 10.91 -17.40
N ILE A 427 -2.80 10.34 -17.88
CA ILE A 427 -2.82 9.22 -18.83
C ILE A 427 -3.57 8.02 -18.24
N LEU A 428 -3.35 7.72 -16.96
CA LEU A 428 -3.98 6.59 -16.29
C LEU A 428 -5.51 6.78 -16.15
N ASP A 429 -5.98 7.98 -15.81
CA ASP A 429 -7.41 8.28 -15.69
C ASP A 429 -8.12 8.33 -17.06
N GLU A 430 -7.47 8.92 -18.07
CA GLU A 430 -7.96 8.95 -19.46
C GLU A 430 -8.11 7.54 -20.04
N ALA A 431 -7.22 6.61 -19.69
CA ALA A 431 -7.32 5.21 -20.11
C ALA A 431 -8.59 4.51 -19.59
N TYR A 432 -9.25 5.04 -18.55
CA TYR A 432 -10.51 4.57 -18.00
C TYR A 432 -11.66 5.57 -18.21
N GLY A 433 -11.52 6.48 -19.18
CA GLY A 433 -12.57 7.40 -19.58
C GLY A 433 -12.87 8.52 -18.58
N GLY A 434 -11.94 8.84 -17.67
CA GLY A 434 -12.09 9.94 -16.71
C GLY A 434 -13.20 9.71 -15.67
N ASN A 435 -13.48 8.45 -15.34
CA ASN A 435 -14.52 8.03 -14.39
C ASN A 435 -13.92 7.24 -13.22
N THR A 436 -12.75 7.64 -12.73
CA THR A 436 -12.08 6.98 -11.60
C THR A 436 -11.94 7.95 -10.41
N TYR A 437 -11.47 7.45 -9.26
CA TYR A 437 -11.17 8.34 -8.14
C TYR A 437 -10.05 9.34 -8.46
N LEU A 438 -9.19 9.04 -9.45
CA LEU A 438 -8.14 9.95 -9.88
C LEU A 438 -8.69 11.26 -10.44
N THR A 439 -9.89 11.27 -11.02
CA THR A 439 -10.49 12.50 -11.54
C THR A 439 -10.66 13.55 -10.44
N GLN A 440 -11.03 13.14 -9.22
CA GLN A 440 -11.13 14.08 -8.08
C GLN A 440 -9.76 14.40 -7.49
N VAL A 441 -8.90 13.40 -7.34
CA VAL A 441 -7.51 13.58 -6.87
C VAL A 441 -6.76 14.58 -7.75
N GLN A 442 -6.87 14.44 -9.07
CA GLN A 442 -6.22 15.32 -10.03
C GLN A 442 -6.68 16.76 -9.88
N LYS A 443 -7.97 17.04 -9.65
CA LYS A 443 -8.43 18.42 -9.41
C LYS A 443 -7.73 19.04 -8.20
N VAL A 444 -7.63 18.30 -7.10
CA VAL A 444 -6.95 18.77 -5.88
C VAL A 444 -5.46 18.96 -6.12
N CYS A 445 -4.79 17.96 -6.71
CA CYS A 445 -3.36 18.03 -7.02
C CYS A 445 -3.04 19.14 -8.03
N GLN A 446 -3.91 19.38 -9.03
CA GLN A 446 -3.75 20.46 -10.01
C GLN A 446 -3.85 21.84 -9.37
N GLU A 447 -4.78 22.05 -8.44
CA GLU A 447 -4.90 23.33 -7.76
C GLU A 447 -3.70 23.59 -6.83
N LEU A 448 -3.26 22.58 -6.09
CA LEU A 448 -2.02 22.67 -5.28
C LEU A 448 -0.80 22.95 -6.16
N TYR A 449 -0.65 22.22 -7.26
CA TYR A 449 0.43 22.40 -8.23
C TYR A 449 0.43 23.82 -8.81
N ARG A 450 -0.73 24.33 -9.24
CA ARG A 450 -0.87 25.68 -9.79
C ARG A 450 -0.44 26.75 -8.80
N LYS A 451 -0.85 26.63 -7.53
CA LYS A 451 -0.45 27.56 -6.46
C LYS A 451 1.04 27.50 -6.18
N ALA A 452 1.60 26.30 -6.05
CA ALA A 452 3.03 26.10 -5.80
C ALA A 452 3.88 26.64 -6.96
N HIS A 453 3.50 26.32 -8.20
CA HIS A 453 4.16 26.81 -9.40
C HIS A 453 4.14 28.34 -9.50
N TYR A 454 3.00 28.98 -9.18
CA TYR A 454 2.91 30.44 -9.15
C TYR A 454 3.78 31.07 -8.06
N ALA A 455 3.81 30.48 -6.86
CA ALA A 455 4.63 30.97 -5.75
C ALA A 455 6.13 30.92 -6.09
N VAL A 456 6.60 29.81 -6.66
CA VAL A 456 8.00 29.62 -7.06
C VAL A 456 8.38 30.54 -8.22
N GLN A 457 7.50 30.73 -9.22
CA GLN A 457 7.80 31.58 -10.38
C GLN A 457 7.73 33.07 -10.07
N SER A 458 6.75 33.52 -9.29
CA SER A 458 6.56 34.96 -9.03
C SER A 458 7.70 35.57 -8.21
N LEU A 459 8.25 34.83 -7.24
CA LEU A 459 9.42 35.28 -6.49
C LEU A 459 10.72 35.17 -7.30
N ASN A 460 10.88 34.16 -8.15
CA ASN A 460 12.03 34.09 -9.07
C ASN A 460 12.05 35.26 -10.06
N ALA A 461 10.89 35.71 -10.55
CA ALA A 461 10.80 36.90 -11.38
C ALA A 461 11.20 38.17 -10.60
N GLN A 462 10.78 38.31 -9.34
CA GLN A 462 11.18 39.43 -8.47
C GLN A 462 12.68 39.43 -8.15
N LEU A 463 13.32 38.26 -8.01
CA LEU A 463 14.78 38.16 -7.86
C LEU A 463 15.53 38.57 -9.13
N VAL A 464 15.07 38.13 -10.30
CA VAL A 464 15.69 38.50 -11.59
C VAL A 464 15.59 40.01 -11.83
N ASP A 465 14.48 40.64 -11.49
CA ASP A 465 14.32 42.11 -11.54
C ASP A 465 15.13 42.84 -10.46
N SER A 466 15.56 42.16 -9.39
CA SER A 466 16.40 42.75 -8.32
C SER A 466 17.91 42.60 -8.57
N ILE A 467 18.32 41.83 -9.58
CA ILE A 467 19.71 41.76 -10.04
C ILE A 467 19.91 42.88 -11.08
N ASP A 468 20.02 44.11 -10.58
CA ASP A 468 20.48 45.23 -11.40
C ASP A 468 21.92 44.96 -11.85
N VAL A 469 22.12 44.84 -13.18
CA VAL A 469 23.43 44.95 -13.80
C VAL A 469 23.91 46.38 -13.57
N GLU A 470 24.92 46.56 -12.72
CA GLU A 470 25.61 47.85 -12.54
C GLU A 470 26.04 48.41 -13.90
N SER A 471 25.29 49.40 -14.38
CA SER A 471 25.75 50.34 -15.41
C SER A 471 26.40 51.54 -14.71
N PRO A 472 27.57 52.04 -15.15
CA PRO A 472 28.32 53.01 -14.40
C PRO A 472 27.63 54.38 -14.35
N ALA A 473 27.74 54.98 -13.17
CA ALA A 473 27.26 56.27 -12.71
C ALA A 473 27.22 57.44 -13.72
N LEU A 474 26.13 58.20 -13.64
CA LEU A 474 26.10 59.67 -13.80
C LEU A 474 25.11 60.27 -12.77
N GLN A 475 25.64 61.00 -11.78
CA GLN A 475 24.87 61.89 -10.89
C GLN A 475 24.79 63.33 -11.50
N PRO A 476 24.10 64.31 -10.88
CA PRO A 476 22.67 64.34 -10.53
C PRO A 476 22.04 65.71 -10.95
N ILE A 477 20.70 65.82 -11.06
CA ILE A 477 20.02 67.12 -10.92
C ILE A 477 18.74 66.97 -10.08
N SER A 478 18.65 67.86 -9.11
CA SER A 478 17.65 68.14 -8.08
C SER A 478 16.22 68.47 -8.55
N ASN A 479 15.21 68.09 -7.77
CA ASN A 479 14.31 69.03 -7.05
C ASN A 479 13.18 68.32 -6.26
N THR A 480 13.21 68.55 -4.95
CA THR A 480 12.14 68.93 -3.98
C THR A 480 10.66 68.66 -4.27
N ASN A 481 10.01 67.92 -3.35
CA ASN A 481 8.80 68.28 -2.54
C ASN A 481 8.20 67.01 -1.89
N GLN A 482 8.38 66.79 -0.58
CA GLN A 482 7.39 67.04 0.50
C GLN A 482 6.03 66.31 0.34
N GLN A 483 5.76 65.29 1.17
CA GLN A 483 4.85 65.41 2.33
C GLN A 483 4.74 64.10 3.14
N GLU A 484 4.80 64.28 4.46
CA GLU A 484 4.62 63.32 5.55
C GLU A 484 3.15 62.88 5.73
N ILE A 485 2.90 61.65 6.19
CA ILE A 485 1.88 61.36 7.22
C ILE A 485 2.41 60.29 8.19
N GLN A 486 2.28 60.58 9.48
CA GLN A 486 2.75 59.84 10.66
C GLN A 486 1.84 58.67 11.10
N GLN A 487 2.52 57.65 11.64
CA GLN A 487 2.28 56.77 12.80
C GLN A 487 0.88 56.63 13.45
N THR A 488 0.58 55.40 13.90
CA THR A 488 0.31 55.13 15.33
C THR A 488 0.56 53.65 15.69
N HIS A 489 1.37 53.44 16.74
CA HIS A 489 1.57 52.18 17.46
C HIS A 489 0.42 51.94 18.46
N HIS A 490 0.05 50.67 18.68
CA HIS A 490 -0.36 50.19 20.02
C HIS A 490 0.00 48.71 20.19
N THR A 491 0.59 48.42 21.35
CA THR A 491 1.19 47.17 21.82
C THR A 491 0.22 46.26 22.59
N ASP A 492 0.64 44.99 22.70
CA ASP A 492 0.37 43.97 23.73
C ASP A 492 -0.97 43.21 23.77
N ASN A 493 -0.88 41.92 23.42
CA ASN A 493 -1.24 40.83 24.32
C ASN A 493 -0.55 39.52 23.87
N MET A 494 0.43 39.07 24.65
CA MET A 494 0.95 37.70 24.59
C MET A 494 -0.18 36.73 24.97
N PHE A 495 -0.56 35.85 24.04
CA PHE A 495 -1.14 34.56 24.39
C PHE A 495 0.01 33.54 24.38
N GLU A 496 0.45 33.12 25.57
CA GLU A 496 1.29 31.93 25.71
C GLU A 496 0.53 30.73 25.13
N PHE A 497 1.06 30.17 24.04
CA PHE A 497 0.53 28.96 23.42
C PHE A 497 0.99 27.76 24.26
N ASN A 498 0.06 27.14 24.98
CA ASN A 498 0.32 25.95 25.79
C ASN A 498 0.40 24.71 24.88
N LEU A 499 1.63 24.29 24.57
CA LEU A 499 1.96 23.14 23.70
C LEU A 499 1.36 21.82 24.24
N ASP A 500 1.30 21.64 25.56
CA ASP A 500 0.87 20.40 26.22
C ASP A 500 -0.65 20.16 26.11
N ALA A 501 -1.44 21.21 25.92
CA ALA A 501 -2.89 21.11 25.75
C ALA A 501 -3.31 20.71 24.32
N PHE A 502 -2.44 20.95 23.33
CA PHE A 502 -2.73 20.65 21.91
C PHE A 502 -2.29 19.23 21.51
N GLU A 503 -1.25 18.68 22.15
CA GLU A 503 -0.84 17.27 21.96
C GLU A 503 -1.94 16.27 22.40
N GLN A 504 -2.84 16.67 23.30
CA GLN A 504 -3.95 15.84 23.78
C GLN A 504 -5.16 15.81 22.84
N THR A 505 -5.20 16.67 21.83
CA THR A 505 -6.28 16.74 20.83
C THR A 505 -5.71 16.53 19.43
N MET A 506 -5.17 15.33 19.19
CA MET A 506 -5.01 14.82 17.82
C MET A 506 -6.37 14.96 17.11
N PRO A 507 -6.48 15.72 16.01
CA PRO A 507 -7.74 15.79 15.28
C PRO A 507 -8.08 14.37 14.83
N TYR A 508 -9.19 13.85 15.37
CA TYR A 508 -9.77 12.58 14.94
C TYR A 508 -9.84 12.53 13.41
N PRO A 509 -9.63 11.36 12.78
CA PRO A 509 -9.63 11.25 11.34
C PRO A 509 -10.97 11.72 10.77
N VAL A 510 -10.89 12.67 9.83
CA VAL A 510 -12.02 13.02 8.96
C VAL A 510 -12.43 11.74 8.23
N PRO A 511 -13.71 11.33 8.25
CA PRO A 511 -14.17 10.22 7.44
C PRO A 511 -13.75 10.46 5.99
N MET A 512 -13.06 9.51 5.35
CA MET A 512 -12.96 9.47 3.89
C MET A 512 -14.37 9.23 3.33
N LEU A 513 -15.17 10.29 3.30
CA LEU A 513 -16.19 10.45 2.27
C LEU A 513 -15.39 10.62 0.98
N TRP A 514 -15.67 9.75 0.02
CA TRP A 514 -15.11 9.83 -1.33
C TRP A 514 -15.52 11.12 -2.06
N ASP A 515 -16.34 11.95 -1.41
CA ASP A 515 -16.56 13.35 -1.73
C ASP A 515 -15.43 14.18 -1.08
N PHE A 516 -14.39 14.45 -1.85
CA PHE A 516 -13.37 15.46 -1.52
C PHE A 516 -14.07 16.81 -1.33
N ASP A 517 -14.34 17.18 -0.08
CA ASP A 517 -14.81 18.53 0.23
C ASP A 517 -13.61 19.50 0.06
N ALA A 518 -13.62 20.25 -1.04
CA ALA A 518 -12.61 21.25 -1.35
C ALA A 518 -12.52 22.36 -0.27
N SER A 519 -13.55 22.51 0.57
CA SER A 519 -13.59 23.51 1.63
C SER A 519 -12.57 23.24 2.76
N LEU A 520 -12.18 21.99 2.98
CA LEU A 520 -11.18 21.63 3.99
C LEU A 520 -9.79 22.15 3.62
N TRP A 521 -9.46 22.16 2.32
CA TRP A 521 -8.19 22.65 1.81
C TRP A 521 -8.11 24.18 1.74
N THR A 522 -9.23 24.87 1.56
CA THR A 522 -9.28 26.34 1.68
C THR A 522 -9.02 26.84 3.10
N SER A 523 -9.12 25.96 4.10
CA SER A 523 -8.82 26.32 5.50
C SER A 523 -7.39 26.00 5.92
N ILE A 524 -6.66 25.15 5.17
CA ILE A 524 -5.26 24.74 5.40
C ILE A 524 -4.27 25.63 4.61
N LEU A 525 -4.73 26.15 3.47
CA LEU A 525 -4.05 27.14 2.60
C LEU A 525 -4.40 28.56 3.06
#